data_AF-A0A1X2E5V0-F1
#
_entry.id   AF-A0A1X2E5V0-F1
#
_cell.length_a   1.000
_cell.length_b   1.000
_cell.length_c   1.000
_cell.angle_alpha   90.00
_cell.angle_beta   90.00
_cell.angle_gamma   90.00
#
_symmetry.space_group_name_H-M   'P 1'
#
loop_
_entity.id
_entity.type
_entity.pdbx_description
1 polymer ?
#
loop_
_entity_poly.entity_id
_entity_poly.type
_entity_poly.pdbx_seq_one_letter_code
_entity_poly.pdbx_strand_id
1 'polypeptide(L)'
;MGENKMPAAGEDRTLAYLVVRLAIGVSLLGHGVVRLPKLGVFHAHLMSEFQTSLLPRALVSGCGYVLPFVELLSGLLLVAGAMTRMAAVAGSCVMMILIFGATSIERFDLIGGVSH
;
A
#
# COMPACT_ATOMS: atom_id res chain seq x y z
N MET A 1 -32.17 -8.83 33.85
CA MET A 1 -30.89 -9.03 34.55
C MET A 1 -29.91 -9.60 33.53
N GLY A 2 -29.37 -8.75 32.66
CA GLY A 2 -28.40 -9.15 31.65
C GLY A 2 -27.03 -8.67 32.10
N GLU A 3 -26.16 -9.61 32.47
CA GLU A 3 -24.76 -9.29 32.78
C GLU A 3 -24.10 -8.80 31.50
N ASN A 4 -24.00 -7.48 31.32
CA ASN A 4 -23.10 -6.91 30.32
C ASN A 4 -21.68 -7.13 30.83
N LYS A 5 -21.13 -8.30 30.48
CA LYS A 5 -19.76 -8.67 30.78
C LYS A 5 -18.85 -7.69 30.05
N MET A 6 -18.33 -6.71 30.78
CA MET A 6 -17.39 -5.73 30.25
C MET A 6 -16.22 -6.50 29.63
N PRO A 7 -15.96 -6.37 28.31
CA PRO A 7 -14.92 -7.16 27.66
C PRO A 7 -13.59 -6.89 28.37
N ALA A 8 -12.85 -7.96 28.68
CA ALA A 8 -11.53 -7.80 29.26
C ALA A 8 -10.66 -7.09 28.22
N ALA A 9 -9.96 -6.01 28.60
CA ALA A 9 -9.22 -5.13 27.68
C ALA A 9 -8.22 -5.84 26.74
N GLY A 10 -7.84 -7.10 27.04
CA GLY A 10 -7.04 -7.95 26.15
C GLY A 10 -7.79 -8.53 24.94
N GLU A 11 -9.09 -8.76 25.05
CA GLU A 11 -9.94 -9.29 23.99
C GLU A 11 -10.15 -8.24 22.89
N ASP A 12 -10.48 -7.01 23.28
CA ASP A 12 -10.63 -5.87 22.36
C ASP A 12 -9.34 -5.59 21.58
N ARG A 13 -8.18 -5.72 22.25
CA ARG A 13 -6.86 -5.49 21.63
C ARG A 13 -6.51 -6.56 20.60
N THR A 14 -6.89 -7.81 20.88
CA THR A 14 -6.71 -8.93 19.95
C THR A 14 -7.64 -8.79 18.74
N LEU A 15 -8.90 -8.41 18.99
CA LEU A 15 -9.89 -8.19 17.94
C LEU A 15 -9.48 -7.01 17.04
N ALA A 16 -9.05 -5.89 17.64
CA ALA A 16 -8.52 -4.74 16.92
C ALA A 16 -7.32 -5.12 16.05
N TYR A 17 -6.38 -5.90 16.58
CA TYR A 17 -5.23 -6.38 15.81
C TYR A 17 -5.66 -7.26 14.62
N LEU A 18 -6.59 -8.20 14.83
CA LEU A 18 -7.09 -9.07 13.76
C LEU A 18 -7.83 -8.29 12.67
N VAL A 19 -8.71 -7.35 13.06
CA VAL A 19 -9.46 -6.51 12.13
C VAL A 19 -8.51 -5.64 11.31
N VAL A 20 -7.56 -4.96 11.93
CA VAL A 20 -6.57 -4.14 11.22
C VAL A 20 -5.72 -4.99 10.29
N ARG A 21 -5.26 -6.16 10.75
CA ARG A 21 -4.47 -7.10 9.92
C ARG A 21 -5.24 -7.53 8.68
N LEU A 22 -6.49 -7.94 8.85
CA LEU A 22 -7.35 -8.38 7.74
C LEU A 22 -7.69 -7.22 6.80
N ALA A 23 -8.00 -6.04 7.34
CA ALA A 23 -8.30 -4.86 6.52
C ALA A 23 -7.13 -4.49 5.61
N ILE A 24 -5.90 -4.44 6.14
CA ILE A 24 -4.69 -4.18 5.36
C ILE A 24 -4.45 -5.33 4.37
N GLY A 25 -4.56 -6.58 4.82
CA GLY A 25 -4.32 -7.76 3.99
C GLY A 25 -5.26 -7.83 2.78
N VAL A 26 -6.56 -7.65 2.99
CA VAL A 26 -7.58 -7.64 1.92
C VAL A 26 -7.36 -6.45 0.98
N SER A 27 -6.98 -5.28 1.49
CA SER A 27 -6.70 -4.11 0.64
C SER A 27 -5.54 -4.36 -0.32
N LEU A 28 -4.42 -4.88 0.21
CA LEU A 28 -3.24 -5.22 -0.59
C LEU A 28 -3.51 -6.38 -1.57
N LEU A 29 -4.24 -7.41 -1.11
CA LEU A 29 -4.61 -8.54 -1.96
C LEU A 29 -5.52 -8.10 -3.11
N GLY A 30 -6.54 -7.28 -2.83
CA GLY A 30 -7.46 -6.75 -3.84
C GLY A 30 -6.73 -5.90 -4.88
N HIS A 31 -5.83 -5.02 -4.44
CA HIS A 31 -4.96 -4.26 -5.34
C HIS A 31 -4.09 -5.16 -6.20
N GLY A 32 -3.42 -6.15 -5.59
CA GLY A 32 -2.62 -7.13 -6.32
C GLY A 32 -3.41 -7.88 -7.39
N VAL A 33 -4.59 -8.41 -7.06
CA VAL A 33 -5.45 -9.17 -7.98
C VAL A 33 -5.96 -8.32 -9.14
N VAL A 34 -6.32 -7.06 -8.90
CA VAL A 34 -6.83 -6.16 -9.95
C VAL A 34 -5.70 -5.62 -10.82
N ARG A 35 -4.51 -5.39 -10.25
CA ARG A 35 -3.36 -4.81 -10.95
C ARG A 35 -2.56 -5.84 -11.74
N LEU A 36 -2.44 -7.09 -11.29
CA LEU A 36 -1.67 -8.14 -12.00
C LEU A 36 -2.14 -8.38 -13.45
N PRO A 37 -3.45 -8.51 -13.73
CA PRO A 37 -3.94 -8.72 -15.10
C PRO A 37 -3.79 -7.48 -15.99
N LYS A 38 -3.74 -6.28 -15.38
CA LYS A 38 -3.67 -4.99 -16.06
C LYS A 38 -2.32 -4.30 -15.84
N LEU A 39 -1.25 -5.08 -15.70
CA LEU A 39 0.06 -4.59 -15.30
C LEU A 39 0.59 -3.50 -16.24
N GLY A 40 0.45 -3.68 -17.55
CA GLY A 40 0.86 -2.68 -18.54
C GLY A 40 0.06 -1.38 -18.46
N VAL A 41 -1.25 -1.47 -18.20
CA VAL A 41 -2.12 -0.28 -18.04
C VAL A 41 -1.80 0.46 -16.75
N PHE A 42 -1.59 -0.28 -15.66
CA PHE A 42 -1.16 0.27 -14.38
C PHE A 42 0.22 0.94 -14.48
N HIS A 43 1.18 0.29 -15.12
CA HIS A 43 2.51 0.83 -15.37
C HIS A 43 2.44 2.12 -16.20
N ALA A 44 1.68 2.13 -17.30
CA ALA A 44 1.48 3.32 -18.12
C ALA A 44 0.84 4.47 -17.32
N HIS A 45 -0.17 4.18 -16.50
CA HIS A 45 -0.78 5.17 -15.62
C HIS A 45 0.21 5.69 -14.58
N LEU A 46 0.97 4.82 -13.93
CA LEU A 46 2.01 5.21 -12.96
C LEU A 46 3.10 6.06 -13.63
N MET A 47 3.54 5.69 -14.84
CA MET A 47 4.49 6.49 -15.61
C MET A 47 3.92 7.86 -15.97
N SER A 48 2.62 7.96 -16.23
CA SER A 48 1.93 9.23 -16.50
C SER A 48 1.89 10.13 -15.26
N GLU A 49 1.53 9.58 -14.09
CA GLU A 49 1.46 10.33 -12.83
C GLU A 49 2.83 10.85 -12.38
N PHE A 50 3.90 10.09 -12.64
CA PHE A 50 5.27 10.47 -12.29
C PHE A 50 5.98 11.28 -13.38
N GLN A 51 5.31 11.72 -14.45
CA GLN A 51 5.98 12.53 -15.49
C GLN A 51 6.47 13.88 -14.96
N THR A 52 5.77 14.46 -14.00
CA THR A 52 6.13 15.74 -13.35
C THR A 52 6.95 15.53 -12.09
N SER A 53 7.24 14.28 -11.70
CA SER A 53 8.01 13.98 -10.50
C SER A 53 9.51 14.11 -10.75
N LEU A 54 10.25 14.47 -9.69
CA LEU A 54 11.71 14.49 -9.68
C LEU A 54 12.33 13.07 -9.74
N LEU A 55 11.52 12.01 -9.67
CA LEU A 55 12.01 10.64 -9.60
C LEU A 55 12.45 10.08 -10.97
N PRO A 56 13.55 9.32 -11.02
CA PRO A 56 14.01 8.68 -12.24
C PRO A 56 12.97 7.71 -12.81
N ARG A 57 12.67 7.83 -14.11
CA ARG A 57 11.68 6.95 -14.79
C ARG A 57 12.00 5.47 -14.66
N ALA A 58 13.28 5.10 -14.64
CA ALA A 58 13.71 3.71 -14.45
C ALA A 58 13.30 3.15 -13.08
N LEU A 59 13.38 3.97 -12.02
CA LEU A 59 13.02 3.58 -10.66
C LEU A 59 11.50 3.39 -10.53
N VAL A 60 10.73 4.36 -11.04
CA VAL A 60 9.26 4.29 -11.04
C VAL A 60 8.79 3.12 -11.92
N SER A 61 9.48 2.83 -13.02
CA SER A 61 9.15 1.71 -13.91
C SER A 61 9.36 0.37 -13.19
N GLY A 62 10.52 0.19 -12.55
CA GLY A 62 10.80 -0.98 -11.72
C GLY A 62 9.77 -1.15 -10.60
N CYS A 63 9.44 -0.07 -9.89
CA CYS A 63 8.39 -0.09 -8.87
C CYS A 63 7.03 -0.47 -9.46
N GLY A 64 6.62 0.08 -10.61
CA GLY A 64 5.33 -0.22 -11.22
C GLY A 64 5.13 -1.69 -11.58
N TYR A 65 6.21 -2.39 -11.94
CA TYR A 65 6.18 -3.84 -12.17
C TYR A 65 6.25 -4.66 -10.89
N VAL A 66 7.09 -4.26 -9.92
CA VAL A 66 7.32 -5.03 -8.69
C VAL A 66 6.16 -4.87 -7.69
N LEU A 67 5.60 -3.68 -7.59
CA LEU A 67 4.61 -3.31 -6.58
C LEU A 67 3.38 -4.24 -6.57
N PRO A 68 2.74 -4.57 -7.70
CA PRO A 68 1.56 -5.45 -7.71
C PRO A 68 1.86 -6.87 -7.20
N PHE A 69 3.06 -7.39 -7.43
CA PHE A 69 3.48 -8.70 -6.89
C PHE A 69 3.68 -8.63 -5.38
N VAL A 70 4.31 -7.57 -4.89
CA VAL A 70 4.55 -7.39 -3.45
C VAL A 70 3.23 -7.14 -2.71
N GLU A 71 2.30 -6.37 -3.29
CA GLU A 71 0.94 -6.17 -2.76
C GLU A 71 0.18 -7.50 -2.67
N LEU A 72 0.19 -8.30 -3.74
CA LEU A 72 -0.46 -9.60 -3.77
C LEU A 72 0.13 -10.55 -2.71
N LEU A 73 1.47 -10.67 -2.67
CA LEU A 73 2.15 -11.59 -1.76
C LEU A 73 1.96 -11.16 -0.29
N SER A 74 2.12 -9.87 0.00
CA SER A 74 1.93 -9.33 1.35
C SER A 74 0.48 -9.45 1.80
N GLY A 75 -0.48 -9.17 0.91
CA GLY A 75 -1.91 -9.35 1.15
C GLY A 75 -2.25 -10.82 1.45
N LEU A 76 -1.73 -11.75 0.66
CA LEU A 76 -1.93 -13.18 0.85
C LEU A 76 -1.37 -13.66 2.19
N LEU A 77 -0.16 -13.24 2.55
CA LEU A 77 0.45 -13.59 3.85
C LEU A 77 -0.35 -13.03 5.04
N LEU A 78 -0.81 -11.77 4.95
CA LEU A 78 -1.61 -11.13 6.00
C LEU A 78 -2.99 -11.77 6.19
N VAL A 79 -3.64 -12.15 5.08
CA VAL A 79 -4.93 -12.86 5.10
C VAL A 79 -4.76 -14.30 5.59
N ALA A 80 -3.76 -15.02 5.09
CA ALA A 80 -3.45 -16.39 5.52
C ALA A 80 -3.00 -16.49 6.98
N GLY A 81 -2.59 -15.38 7.60
CA GLY A 81 -2.12 -15.36 8.99
C GLY A 81 -0.77 -16.04 9.21
N ALA A 82 -0.04 -16.33 8.12
CA ALA A 82 1.31 -16.89 8.16
C ALA A 82 2.35 -15.76 8.27
N MET A 83 3.36 -15.93 9.12
CA MET A 83 4.51 -15.02 9.22
C MET A 83 4.14 -13.53 9.39
N THR A 84 3.07 -13.27 10.15
CA THR A 84 2.39 -11.96 10.29
C THR A 84 3.34 -10.81 10.62
N ARG A 85 4.43 -11.08 11.35
CA ARG A 85 5.43 -10.08 11.72
C ARG A 85 6.25 -9.60 10.51
N MET A 86 6.68 -10.51 9.64
CA MET A 86 7.42 -10.14 8.42
C MET A 86 6.48 -9.59 7.35
N ALA A 87 5.27 -10.15 7.22
CA ALA A 87 4.26 -9.65 6.29
C ALA A 87 3.79 -8.23 6.65
N ALA A 88 3.65 -7.93 7.95
CA ALA A 88 3.32 -6.58 8.41
C ALA A 88 4.46 -5.59 8.15
N VAL A 89 5.72 -5.99 8.33
CA VAL A 89 6.88 -5.14 8.01
C VAL A 89 6.97 -4.90 6.51
N ALA A 90 6.82 -5.94 5.68
CA ALA A 90 6.81 -5.81 4.23
C ALA A 90 5.66 -4.91 3.75
N GLY A 91 4.44 -5.13 4.24
CA GLY A 91 3.27 -4.32 3.90
C GLY A 91 3.43 -2.85 4.32
N SER A 92 4.01 -2.59 5.49
CA SER A 92 4.27 -1.20 5.94
C SER A 92 5.41 -0.54 5.17
N CYS A 93 6.46 -1.28 4.77
CA CYS A 93 7.47 -0.79 3.83
C CYS A 93 6.86 -0.42 2.47
N VAL A 94 5.98 -1.25 1.92
CA VAL A 94 5.26 -0.95 0.66
C VAL A 94 4.45 0.33 0.81
N MET A 95 3.67 0.46 1.89
CA MET A 95 2.90 1.67 2.15
C MET A 95 3.79 2.92 2.30
N MET A 96 4.94 2.83 2.96
CA MET A 96 5.91 3.94 3.03
C MET A 96 6.43 4.34 1.64
N ILE A 97 6.77 3.38 0.78
CA ILE A 97 7.23 3.65 -0.58
C ILE A 97 6.13 4.34 -1.40
N LEU A 98 4.89 3.89 -1.27
CA LEU A 98 3.75 4.49 -1.94
C LEU A 98 3.48 5.92 -1.49
N ILE A 99 3.51 6.16 -0.17
CA ILE A 99 3.35 7.50 0.40
C ILE A 99 4.48 8.40 -0.10
N PHE A 100 5.73 7.93 -0.06
CA PHE A 100 6.88 8.70 -0.53
C PHE A 100 6.82 9.00 -2.03
N GLY A 101 6.36 8.04 -2.84
CA GLY A 101 6.13 8.25 -4.26
C GLY A 101 5.05 9.31 -4.51
N ALA A 102 3.92 9.21 -3.80
CA ALA A 102 2.83 10.18 -3.88
C ALA A 102 3.27 11.58 -3.45
N THR A 103 4.11 11.72 -2.41
CA THR A 103 4.69 13.01 -2.02
C THR A 103 5.71 13.52 -3.04
N SER A 104 6.48 12.64 -3.68
CA SER A 104 7.47 13.04 -4.71
C SER A 104 6.85 13.53 -6.02
N ILE A 105 5.56 13.24 -6.25
CA ILE A 105 4.78 13.83 -7.34
C ILE A 105 4.36 15.27 -6.99
N GLU A 106 4.68 15.78 -5.77
CA GLU A 106 4.49 17.18 -5.34
C GLU A 106 4.50 18.11 -6.55
N ARG A 107 3.32 18.63 -6.90
CA ARG A 107 3.12 19.55 -8.01
C ARG A 107 3.89 20.85 -7.73
N PHE A 108 5.21 20.83 -7.90
CA PHE A 108 6.09 22.00 -7.78
C PHE A 108 6.02 22.91 -9.01
N ASP A 109 5.32 22.51 -10.08
CA ASP A 109 5.02 23.38 -11.24
C ASP A 109 4.31 24.70 -10.84
N LEU A 110 3.73 24.79 -9.64
CA LEU A 110 3.06 26.01 -9.16
C LEU A 110 3.95 26.95 -8.34
N ILE A 111 5.21 26.58 -8.03
CA ILE A 111 6.06 27.37 -7.12
C ILE A 111 7.34 27.92 -7.80
N GLY A 112 7.57 27.64 -9.08
CA GLY A 112 8.77 28.07 -9.81
C GLY A 112 8.55 28.88 -11.10
N GLY A 113 7.31 29.08 -11.53
CA GLY A 113 6.99 29.78 -12.79
C GLY A 113 6.90 31.29 -12.64
N VAL A 114 7.98 31.96 -12.25
CA VAL A 114 8.16 33.38 -12.55
C VAL A 114 8.17 33.53 -14.07
N SER A 115 7.21 34.30 -14.56
CA SER A 115 7.12 34.85 -15.90
C SER A 115 8.48 35.35 -16.41
N HIS A 116 8.92 34.84 -17.56
CA HIS A 116 9.78 35.55 -18.49
C HIS A 116 9.44 35.18 -19.92
#